data_AF-A0AA42YRX2-F1
#
_entry.id   AF-A0AA42YRX2-F1
#
_cell.length_a   1.000
_cell.length_b   1.000
_cell.length_c   1.000
_cell.angle_alpha   90.00
_cell.angle_beta   90.00
_cell.angle_gamma   90.00
#
_symmetry.space_group_name_H-M   'P 1'
#
loop_
_entity.id
_entity.type
_entity.pdbx_description
1 polymer ?
#
loop_
_entity_poly.entity_id
_entity_poly.type
_entity_poly.pdbx_seq_one_letter_code
_entity_poly.pdbx_strand_id
1 'polypeptide(L)' 'MGNRLNDLSLRFQTKGFMPIEISGLVKDIFYILDKGIYRTRTEVNEELEDLGWGIGIMDNDSYKLMNSLVQ' A
#
# COMPACT_ATOMS: atom_id res chain seq x y z
N MET A 1 6.60 13.88 -5.83
CA MET A 1 5.77 12.66 -5.95
C MET A 1 6.49 11.50 -6.66
N GLY A 2 7.14 11.71 -7.81
CA GLY A 2 7.78 10.61 -8.60
C GLY A 2 8.76 9.71 -7.83
N ASN A 3 9.69 10.28 -7.05
CA ASN A 3 10.66 9.47 -6.29
C ASN A 3 10.01 8.58 -5.22
N ARG A 4 8.95 9.08 -4.55
CA ARG A 4 8.24 8.32 -3.50
C ARG A 4 7.44 7.13 -4.06
N LEU A 5 6.83 7.30 -5.23
CA LEU A 5 6.14 6.20 -5.92
C LEU A 5 7.12 5.13 -6.43
N ASN A 6 8.31 5.55 -6.89
CA ASN A 6 9.37 4.63 -7.28
C ASN A 6 9.89 3.84 -6.06
N ASP A 7 10.14 4.51 -4.94
CA ASP A 7 10.58 3.86 -3.69
C ASP A 7 9.55 2.85 -3.19
N LEU A 8 8.27 3.21 -3.24
CA LEU A 8 7.16 2.32 -2.89
C LEU A 8 7.08 1.10 -3.81
N SER A 9 7.19 1.34 -5.13
CA SER A 9 7.19 0.26 -6.13
C SER A 9 8.34 -0.70 -5.90
N LEU A 10 9.55 -0.19 -5.65
CA LEU A 10 10.71 -1.01 -5.34
C LEU A 10 10.48 -1.84 -4.07
N ARG A 11 9.90 -1.26 -3.01
CA ARG A 11 9.57 -2.00 -1.78
C ARG A 11 8.60 -3.15 -2.05
N PHE A 12 7.55 -2.93 -2.84
CA PHE A 12 6.64 -4.02 -3.19
C PHE A 12 7.31 -5.08 -4.09
N GLN A 13 8.21 -4.69 -5.00
CA GLN A 13 9.00 -5.66 -5.77
C GLN A 13 9.87 -6.53 -4.85
N THR A 14 10.51 -5.96 -3.81
CA THR A 14 11.29 -6.75 -2.85
C THR A 14 10.45 -7.74 -2.04
N LYS A 15 9.12 -7.57 -2.02
CA LYS A 15 8.15 -8.47 -1.40
C LYS A 15 7.59 -9.53 -2.37
N GLY A 16 8.05 -9.52 -3.63
CA GLY A 16 7.67 -10.50 -4.64
C GLY A 16 6.55 -10.04 -5.57
N PHE A 17 6.03 -8.82 -5.44
CA PHE A 17 5.01 -8.31 -6.37
C PHE A 17 5.61 -8.00 -7.74
N MET A 18 4.91 -8.43 -8.78
CA MET A 18 5.23 -8.07 -10.15
C MET A 18 4.86 -6.61 -10.44
N PRO A 19 5.58 -5.92 -11.34
CA PRO A 19 5.25 -4.55 -11.74
C PRO A 19 3.78 -4.33 -12.14
N ILE A 20 3.16 -5.33 -12.78
CA ILE A 20 1.76 -5.26 -13.19
C ILE A 20 0.79 -5.27 -11.98
N GLU A 21 1.11 -6.04 -10.95
CA GLU A 21 0.34 -6.17 -9.71
C GLU A 21 0.44 -4.92 -8.85
N ILE A 22 1.63 -4.32 -8.79
CA ILE A 22 1.90 -3.12 -7.98
C ILE A 22 0.94 -1.98 -8.35
N SER A 23 0.63 -1.82 -9.63
CA SER A 23 -0.31 -0.79 -10.07
C SER A 23 -1.72 -1.00 -9.50
N GLY A 24 -2.17 -2.25 -9.36
CA GLY A 24 -3.45 -2.61 -8.74
C GLY A 24 -3.39 -2.45 -7.23
N LEU A 25 -2.36 -3.02 -6.59
CA LEU A 25 -2.13 -2.92 -5.16
C LEU A 25 -2.12 -1.45 -4.69
N VAL A 26 -1.40 -0.58 -5.39
CA VAL A 26 -1.33 0.85 -5.06
C VAL A 26 -2.70 1.51 -5.16
N LYS A 27 -3.50 1.20 -6.19
CA LYS A 27 -4.86 1.74 -6.34
C LYS A 27 -5.77 1.30 -5.20
N ASP A 28 -5.72 0.03 -4.84
CA ASP A 28 -6.54 -0.50 -3.75
C ASP A 28 -6.14 0.13 -2.42
N ILE A 29 -4.85 0.30 -2.14
CA ILE A 29 -4.40 1.01 -0.94
C ILE A 29 -4.89 2.45 -0.92
N PHE A 30 -4.81 3.18 -2.04
CA PHE A 30 -5.35 4.54 -2.12
C PHE A 30 -6.85 4.55 -1.83
N TYR A 31 -7.60 3.62 -2.40
CA TYR A 31 -9.04 3.48 -2.15
C TYR A 31 -9.34 3.20 -0.67
N ILE A 32 -8.57 2.30 -0.03
CA ILE A 32 -8.67 1.98 1.40
C ILE A 32 -8.41 3.23 2.26
N LEU A 33 -7.39 4.02 1.93
CA LEU A 33 -7.01 5.23 2.67
C LEU A 33 -7.97 6.40 2.43
N ASP A 34 -8.57 6.50 1.23
CA ASP A 34 -9.50 7.58 0.84
C ASP A 34 -10.91 7.42 1.44
N LYS A 35 -11.26 6.24 1.98
CA LYS A 35 -12.55 5.97 2.65
C LYS A 35 -12.83 6.81 3.92
N GLY A 36 -12.04 7.84 4.21
CA GLY A 36 -12.42 8.93 5.10
C GLY A 36 -12.29 8.65 6.59
N ILE A 37 -11.52 7.65 6.98
CA ILE A 37 -11.23 7.34 8.38
C ILE A 37 -9.72 7.24 8.50
N TYR A 38 -9.14 7.76 9.60
CA TYR A 38 -7.74 7.49 9.94
C TYR A 38 -7.54 5.98 10.12
N ARG A 39 -7.31 5.26 9.03
CA ARG A 39 -7.09 3.81 9.00
C ARG A 39 -5.71 3.52 9.54
N THR A 40 -5.63 2.80 10.65
CA THR A 40 -4.38 2.27 11.18
C THR A 40 -3.75 1.28 10.19
N ARG A 41 -2.43 1.07 10.31
CA ARG A 41 -1.70 0.06 9.52
C ARG A 41 -2.33 -1.34 9.63
N THR A 42 -2.90 -1.68 10.79
CA THR A 42 -3.56 -2.97 11.01
C THR A 42 -4.80 -3.08 10.15
N GLU A 43 -5.70 -2.09 10.21
CA GLU A 43 -6.93 -2.07 9.39
C GLU A 43 -6.64 -2.07 7.89
N VAL A 44 -5.56 -1.39 7.45
CA VAL A 44 -5.13 -1.45 6.05
C VAL A 44 -4.68 -2.87 5.66
N ASN A 45 -3.94 -3.58 6.52
CA ASN A 45 -3.54 -4.96 6.24
C ASN A 45 -4.73 -5.92 6.23
N GLU A 46 -5.69 -5.75 7.13
CA GLU A 46 -6.91 -6.57 7.18
C GLU A 46 -7.70 -6.42 5.87
N GLU A 47 -7.92 -5.19 5.37
CA GLU A 47 -8.61 -5.02 4.10
C GLU A 47 -7.81 -5.51 2.89
N LEU A 48 -6.48 -5.40 2.90
CA LEU A 48 -5.66 -5.97 1.83
C LEU A 48 -5.70 -7.51 1.82
N GLU A 49 -5.78 -8.12 3.00
CA GLU A 49 -5.97 -9.56 3.14
C GLU A 49 -7.35 -9.99 2.61
N ASP A 50 -8.41 -9.26 2.95
CA ASP A 50 -9.77 -9.49 2.44
C ASP A 50 -9.86 -9.36 0.91
N LEU A 51 -9.06 -8.46 0.32
CA LEU A 51 -8.94 -8.30 -1.14
C LEU A 51 -8.07 -9.39 -1.80
N GLY A 52 -7.46 -10.28 -1.01
CA GLY A 52 -6.64 -11.39 -1.50
C GLY A 52 -5.21 -11.01 -1.88
N TRP A 53 -4.74 -9.82 -1.49
CA TRP A 53 -3.35 -9.43 -1.76
C TRP A 53 -2.36 -10.24 -0.93
N GLY A 54 -2.73 -10.60 0.30
CA GLY A 54 -1.94 -11.39 1.23
C GLY A 54 -1.75 -10.71 2.60
N ILE A 55 -1.06 -11.42 3.51
CA ILE A 55 -0.96 -11.06 4.92
C ILE A 55 0.23 -10.13 5.15
N GLY A 56 0.01 -9.04 5.89
CA GLY A 56 1.11 -8.21 6.43
C GLY A 56 1.95 -7.50 5.37
N ILE A 57 1.37 -7.25 4.19
CA ILE A 57 2.05 -6.59 3.07
C ILE A 57 2.43 -5.15 3.41
N MET A 58 1.61 -4.47 4.20
CA MET A 58 1.81 -3.09 4.58
C MET A 58 2.67 -3.00 5.85
N ASP A 59 3.98 -2.86 5.67
CA ASP A 59 4.90 -2.58 6.78
C ASP A 59 4.85 -1.11 7.23
N ASN A 60 5.58 -0.78 8.30
CA ASN A 60 5.55 0.55 8.87
C ASN A 60 6.10 1.63 7.92
N ASP A 61 7.10 1.29 7.11
CA ASP A 61 7.72 2.23 6.17
C ASP A 61 6.81 2.46 4.96
N SER A 62 6.29 1.39 4.36
CA SER A 62 5.32 1.45 3.26
C SER A 62 4.08 2.22 3.68
N TYR A 63 3.59 2.00 4.91
CA TYR A 63 2.44 2.70 5.46
C TYR A 63 2.69 4.20 5.63
N LYS A 64 3.84 4.59 6.21
CA LYS A 64 4.22 6.01 6.34
C LYS A 64 4.39 6.67 4.98
N LEU A 65 5.02 5.97 4.04
CA LEU A 65 5.23 6.47 2.69
C LEU A 65 3.89 6.70 1.97
N MET A 66 2.96 5.75 2.07
CA MET A 66 1.61 5.88 1.52
C MET A 66 0.82 7.03 2.14
N ASN A 67 0.84 7.18 3.47
CA ASN A 67 0.19 8.32 4.12
C ASN A 67 0.76 9.66 3.65
N SER A 68 2.08 9.74 3.42
CA SER A 68 2.74 10.95 2.89
C SER A 68 2.43 11.25 1.41
N LEU A 69 1.72 10.37 0.71
CA LEU A 69 1.26 10.57 -0.67
C LEU A 69 -0.21 11.00 -0.72
N VAL A 70 -0.97 10.71 0.33
CA VAL A 70 -2.39 11.08 0.49
C VAL A 70 -2.54 12.44 1.20
N GLN A 71 -1.64 12.75 2.14
CA GLN A 71 -1.55 14.02 2.89
C GLN A 71 -0.48 14.95 2.30
#